data_AF-A0A2S5KGR2-F1
#
_entry.id   AF-A0A2S5KGR2-F1
#
_cell.length_a   1.000
_cell.length_b   1.000
_cell.length_c   1.000
_cell.angle_alpha   90.00
_cell.angle_beta   90.00
_cell.angle_gamma   90.00
#
_symmetry.space_group_name_H-M   'P 1'
#
loop_
_entity.id
_entity.type
_entity.pdbx_description
1 polymer ?
#
loop_
_entity_poly.entity_id
_entity_poly.type
_entity_poly.pdbx_seq_one_letter_code
_entity_poly.pdbx_strand_id
1 'polypeptide(L)'
;MQTLHGLLGLLGFQLLGTVISNLLLPSLPGPILGLAFCLAFLCLAGESLTLPLEAAAKTLLSYLPLLMIPPAVGLMDNIDTLQDNLLPISAALLGSLLITVPVCGWLMQRLIRAGKQP
;
A
#
# COMPACT_ATOMS: atom_id res chain seq x y z
N MET A 1 12.28 -1.30 -22.50
CA MET A 1 11.59 0.02 -22.62
C MET A 1 10.19 0.04 -22.00
N GLN A 2 9.44 -1.08 -21.94
CA GLN A 2 8.12 -1.12 -21.30
C GLN A 2 8.11 -0.76 -19.80
N THR A 3 9.14 -1.18 -19.05
CA THR A 3 9.29 -0.86 -17.62
C THR A 3 9.44 0.64 -17.35
N LEU A 4 10.09 1.39 -18.26
CA LEU A 4 10.29 2.83 -18.10
C LEU A 4 8.96 3.58 -18.23
N HIS A 5 8.13 3.21 -19.21
CA HIS A 5 6.79 3.79 -19.38
C HIS A 5 5.87 3.45 -18.22
N GLY A 6 5.94 2.22 -17.68
CA GLY A 6 5.21 1.83 -16.48
C GLY A 6 5.63 2.61 -15.24
N LEU A 7 6.94 2.81 -15.05
CA LEU A 7 7.49 3.58 -13.93
C LEU A 7 7.09 5.06 -14.05
N LEU A 8 7.13 5.63 -15.26
CA LEU A 8 6.65 6.99 -15.52
C LEU A 8 5.16 7.14 -15.23
N GLY A 9 4.36 6.13 -15.58
CA GLY A 9 2.94 6.05 -15.22
C GLY A 9 2.73 6.04 -13.71
N LEU A 10 3.42 5.15 -13.00
CA LEU A 10 3.38 5.08 -11.53
C LEU A 10 3.82 6.40 -10.89
N LEU A 11 4.90 7.01 -11.38
CA LEU A 11 5.40 8.29 -10.87
C LEU A 11 4.45 9.45 -11.19
N GLY A 12 3.79 9.43 -12.35
CA GLY A 12 2.75 10.40 -12.70
C GLY A 12 1.57 10.33 -11.73
N PHE A 13 1.09 9.13 -11.42
CA PHE A 13 0.04 8.93 -10.41
C PHE A 13 0.50 9.31 -9.00
N GLN A 14 1.74 9.00 -8.64
CA GLN A 14 2.37 9.42 -7.39
C GLN A 14 2.39 10.95 -7.26
N LEU A 15 2.79 11.66 -8.32
CA LEU A 15 2.84 13.12 -8.34
C LEU A 15 1.44 13.72 -8.22
N LEU A 16 0.46 13.17 -8.96
CA LEU A 16 -0.95 13.57 -8.83
C LEU A 16 -1.45 13.38 -7.40
N GLY A 17 -1.21 12.21 -6.80
CA GLY A 17 -1.57 11.91 -5.41
C GLY A 17 -0.88 12.84 -4.41
N THR A 18 0.35 13.26 -4.68
CA THR A 18 1.10 14.21 -3.84
C THR A 18 0.53 15.62 -3.94
N VAL A 19 0.19 16.09 -5.14
CA VAL A 19 -0.46 17.39 -5.34
C VAL A 19 -1.82 17.42 -4.63
N ILE A 20 -2.61 16.35 -4.75
CA ILE A 20 -3.91 16.24 -4.09
C ILE A 20 -3.76 16.13 -2.56
N SER A 21 -2.81 15.33 -2.08
CA SER A 21 -2.51 15.18 -0.65
C SER A 21 -2.17 16.52 -0.01
N ASN A 22 -1.28 17.30 -0.62
CA ASN A 22 -0.91 18.63 -0.12
C ASN A 22 -2.09 19.62 -0.07
N LEU A 23 -3.14 19.41 -0.87
CA LEU A 23 -4.27 20.33 -0.97
C LEU A 23 -5.48 19.92 -0.10
N LEU A 24 -5.76 18.62 0.03
CA LEU A 24 -6.95 18.10 0.74
C LEU A 24 -6.63 17.34 2.05
N LEU A 25 -5.53 16.58 2.12
CA LEU A 25 -5.25 15.62 3.19
C LEU A 25 -3.75 15.58 3.54
N PRO A 26 -3.20 16.61 4.21
CA PRO A 26 -1.76 16.72 4.52
C PRO A 26 -1.25 15.60 5.44
N SER A 27 -2.14 14.93 6.17
CA SER A 27 -1.79 13.81 7.06
C SER A 27 -1.51 12.50 6.31
N LEU A 28 -1.89 12.37 5.04
CA LEU A 28 -1.69 11.15 4.26
C LEU A 28 -0.50 11.29 3.32
N PRO A 29 0.47 10.35 3.34
CA PRO A 29 1.56 10.32 2.37
C PRO A 29 1.03 10.32 0.93
N GLY A 30 1.48 11.27 0.12
CA GLY A 30 1.23 11.34 -1.33
C GLY A 30 1.31 10.00 -2.08
N PRO A 31 2.29 9.10 -1.79
CA PRO A 31 2.34 7.77 -2.39
C PRO A 31 1.07 6.93 -2.25
N ILE A 32 0.45 6.97 -1.07
CA ILE A 32 -0.71 6.13 -0.76
C ILE A 32 -1.92 6.64 -1.54
N LEU A 33 -2.08 7.96 -1.63
CA LEU A 33 -3.12 8.59 -2.42
C LEU A 33 -2.94 8.32 -3.92
N GLY A 34 -1.70 8.39 -4.42
CA GLY A 34 -1.37 8.09 -5.80
C GLY A 34 -1.71 6.66 -6.18
N LEU A 35 -1.45 5.70 -5.28
CA LEU A 35 -1.84 4.30 -5.45
C LEU A 35 -3.38 4.13 -5.47
N ALA A 36 -4.10 4.79 -4.57
CA ALA A 36 -5.56 4.73 -4.52
C ALA A 36 -6.19 5.30 -5.80
N PHE A 37 -5.65 6.40 -6.32
CA PHE A 37 -6.09 6.99 -7.57
C PHE A 37 -5.75 6.11 -8.78
N CYS A 38 -4.55 5.51 -8.79
CA CYS A 38 -4.15 4.53 -9.78
C CYS A 38 -5.11 3.33 -9.80
N LEU A 39 -5.48 2.81 -8.63
CA LEU A 39 -6.46 1.72 -8.50
C LEU A 39 -7.84 2.14 -9.03
N ALA A 40 -8.33 3.32 -8.64
CA ALA A 40 -9.60 3.84 -9.13
C ALA A 40 -9.60 3.99 -10.65
N PHE A 41 -8.53 4.57 -11.20
CA PHE A 41 -8.33 4.69 -12.64
C PHE A 41 -8.31 3.32 -13.32
N LEU A 42 -7.65 2.31 -12.75
CA LEU A 42 -7.62 0.95 -13.30
C LEU A 42 -9.01 0.29 -13.32
N CYS A 43 -9.82 0.49 -12.26
CA CYS A 43 -11.20 0.03 -12.22
C CYS A 43 -12.09 0.69 -13.30
N LEU A 44 -11.78 1.93 -13.70
CA LEU A 44 -12.53 2.70 -14.69
C LEU A 44 -12.03 2.48 -16.14
N ALA A 45 -10.72 2.28 -16.34
CA ALA A 45 -10.08 2.32 -17.66
C ALA A 45 -9.98 0.95 -18.38
N GLY A 46 -10.11 -0.17 -17.66
CA GLY A 46 -10.05 -1.52 -18.24
C GLY A 46 -8.63 -2.03 -18.59
N GLU A 47 -8.56 -3.28 -19.06
CA GLU A 47 -7.37 -4.15 -19.08
C GLU A 47 -6.21 -3.69 -20.00
N SER A 48 -6.43 -2.73 -20.89
CA SER A 48 -5.50 -2.38 -21.97
C SER A 48 -4.28 -1.52 -21.53
N LEU A 49 -4.34 -0.83 -20.39
CA LEU A 49 -3.21 -0.07 -19.84
C LEU A 49 -2.39 -0.85 -18.79
N THR A 50 -2.77 -2.10 -18.51
CA THR A 50 -2.26 -2.87 -17.36
C THR A 50 -0.83 -3.40 -17.57
N LEU A 51 -0.49 -3.82 -18.79
CA LEU A 51 0.79 -4.48 -19.10
C LEU A 51 2.07 -3.69 -18.71
N PRO A 52 2.24 -2.40 -19.10
CA PRO A 52 3.43 -1.66 -18.73
C PRO A 52 3.48 -1.32 -17.23
N LEU A 53 2.31 -1.05 -16.63
CA LEU A 53 2.19 -0.72 -15.21
C LEU A 53 2.54 -1.92 -14.32
N GLU A 54 2.06 -3.10 -14.69
CA GLU A 54 2.35 -4.36 -13.99
C GLU A 54 3.85 -4.68 -14.03
N ALA A 55 4.49 -4.52 -15.19
CA ALA A 55 5.93 -4.75 -15.33
C ALA A 55 6.76 -3.84 -14.40
N ALA A 56 6.39 -2.56 -14.29
CA ALA A 56 7.05 -1.62 -13.39
C ALA A 56 6.75 -1.92 -11.90
N ALA A 57 5.50 -2.22 -11.56
CA ALA A 57 5.10 -2.60 -10.21
C ALA A 57 5.86 -3.85 -9.74
N LYS A 58 6.01 -4.87 -10.61
CA LYS A 58 6.74 -6.10 -10.30
C LYS A 58 8.23 -5.83 -10.01
N THR A 59 8.87 -4.96 -10.80
CA THR A 59 10.25 -4.53 -10.51
C THR A 59 10.34 -3.83 -9.17
N LEU A 60 9.42 -2.91 -8.87
CA LEU A 60 9.41 -2.17 -7.60
C LEU A 60 9.17 -3.10 -6.40
N LEU A 61 8.31 -4.10 -6.57
CA LEU A 61 8.03 -5.13 -5.56
C LEU A 61 9.25 -6.00 -5.26
N SER A 62 10.10 -6.30 -6.25
CA SER A 62 11.38 -6.98 -6.03
C SER A 62 12.34 -6.15 -5.16
N TYR A 63 12.18 -4.82 -5.13
CA TYR A 63 12.93 -3.91 -4.26
C TYR A 63 12.14 -3.45 -3.04
N LEU A 64 10.99 -4.08 -2.72
CA LEU A 64 10.18 -3.75 -1.55
C LEU A 64 10.98 -3.74 -0.24
N PRO A 65 11.92 -4.67 0.03
CA PRO A 65 12.76 -4.60 1.22
C PRO A 65 13.53 -3.28 1.31
N LEU A 66 14.07 -2.78 0.18
CA LEU A 66 14.76 -1.49 0.12
C LEU A 66 13.80 -0.31 0.39
N LEU A 67 12.57 -0.38 -0.13
CA LEU A 67 11.56 0.67 0.03
C LEU A 67 11.01 0.76 1.46
N MET A 68 11.11 -0.31 2.25
CA MET A 68 10.71 -0.32 3.65
C MET A 68 11.77 0.22 4.60
N ILE A 69 13.02 0.39 4.14
CA ILE A 69 14.11 0.93 4.96
C ILE A 69 13.82 2.39 5.40
N PRO A 70 13.47 3.35 4.51
CA PRO A 70 13.24 4.73 4.94
C PRO A 70 12.11 4.89 5.96
N PRO A 71 10.93 4.24 5.79
CA PRO A 71 9.90 4.23 6.82
C PRO A 71 10.37 3.65 8.15
N ALA A 72 11.12 2.53 8.12
CA ALA A 72 11.62 1.89 9.33
C ALA A 72 12.66 2.76 10.06
N VAL A 73 13.58 3.40 9.33
CA VAL A 73 14.58 4.32 9.90
C VAL A 73 13.92 5.58 10.47
N GLY A 74 12.82 6.06 9.86
CA GLY A 74 12.04 7.17 10.40
C GLY A 74 11.47 6.90 11.80
N LEU A 75 11.20 5.65 12.15
CA LEU A 75 10.78 5.27 13.51
C LEU A 75 11.93 5.35 14.52
N MET A 76 13.17 5.14 14.07
CA MET A 76 14.36 5.19 14.92
C MET A 76 14.70 6.61 15.37
N ASP A 77 14.22 7.64 14.66
CA ASP A 77 14.39 9.05 15.03
C ASP A 77 13.74 9.38 16.40
N ASN A 78 12.73 8.60 16.81
CA ASN A 78 12.03 8.74 18.10
C ASN A 78 12.15 7.45 18.94
N ILE A 79 13.36 6.88 19.00
CA ILE A 79 13.59 5.60 19.68
C ILE A 79 13.24 5.62 21.17
N ASP A 80 13.43 6.75 21.86
CA ASP A 80 13.13 6.88 23.29
C ASP A 80 11.62 6.74 23.56
N THR A 81 10.79 7.37 22.72
CA THR A 81 9.32 7.24 22.83
C THR A 81 8.85 5.81 22.54
N LEU A 82 9.54 5.12 21.62
CA LEU A 82 9.29 3.71 21.34
C LEU A 82 9.60 2.81 22.54
N GLN A 83 10.71 3.08 23.24
CA GLN A 83 11.12 2.32 24.43
C GLN A 83 10.14 2.50 25.60
N ASP A 84 9.68 3.74 25.84
CA ASP A 84 8.71 4.03 26.90
C ASP A 84 7.33 3.40 26.64
N ASN A 85 7.00 3.16 25.36
CA ASN A 85 5.70 2.64 24.93
C ASN A 85 5.76 1.20 24.40
N LEU A 86 6.79 0.41 24.72
CA LEU A 86 6.91 -0.97 24.26
C LEU A 86 5.70 -1.84 24.63
N LEU A 87 5.14 -1.64 25.83
CA LEU A 87 3.98 -2.40 26.30
C LEU A 87 2.72 -2.13 25.44
N PRO A 88 2.26 -0.87 25.26
CA PRO A 88 1.10 -0.59 24.42
C PRO A 88 1.35 -0.91 22.93
N ILE A 89 2.56 -0.70 22.41
CA ILE A 89 2.90 -1.03 21.02
C ILE A 89 2.82 -2.55 20.79
N SER A 90 3.44 -3.36 21.67
CA SER A 90 3.39 -4.82 21.55
C SER A 90 1.97 -5.37 21.70
N ALA A 91 1.18 -4.81 22.63
CA ALA A 91 -0.23 -5.16 22.77
C ALA A 91 -1.05 -4.81 21.52
N ALA A 92 -0.81 -3.64 20.90
CA ALA A 92 -1.45 -3.24 19.67
C ALA A 92 -1.04 -4.12 18.48
N LEU A 93 0.24 -4.48 18.35
CA LEU A 93 0.76 -5.37 17.31
C LEU A 93 0.18 -6.79 17.45
N LEU A 94 0.26 -7.38 18.64
CA LEU A 94 -0.28 -8.72 18.88
C LEU A 94 -1.79 -8.73 18.78
N GLY A 95 -2.47 -7.72 19.33
CA GLY A 95 -3.92 -7.59 19.25
C GLY A 95 -4.40 -7.44 17.80
N SER A 96 -3.79 -6.55 17.02
CA SER A 96 -4.12 -6.37 15.61
C SER A 96 -3.85 -7.64 14.80
N LEU A 97 -2.76 -8.37 15.08
CA LEU A 97 -2.48 -9.64 14.41
C LEU A 97 -3.51 -10.71 14.75
N LEU A 98 -3.79 -10.91 16.05
CA LEU A 98 -4.77 -11.88 16.53
C LEU A 98 -6.19 -11.60 16.04
N ILE A 99 -6.54 -10.34 15.76
CA ILE A 99 -7.82 -9.97 15.18
C ILE A 99 -7.79 -10.11 13.65
N THR A 100 -6.76 -9.58 12.98
CA THR A 100 -6.70 -9.52 11.51
C THR A 100 -6.65 -10.89 10.88
N VAL A 101 -5.86 -11.83 11.42
CA VAL A 101 -5.70 -13.19 10.86
C VAL A 101 -7.04 -13.95 10.80
N PRO A 102 -7.80 -14.12 11.90
CA PRO A 102 -9.09 -14.81 11.85
C PRO A 102 -10.14 -14.03 11.05
N VAL A 103 -10.14 -12.69 11.09
CA VAL A 103 -11.06 -11.88 10.28
C VAL A 103 -10.79 -12.07 8.79
N CYS A 104 -9.53 -12.03 8.35
CA CYS A 104 -9.15 -12.32 6.96
C CYS A 104 -9.52 -13.76 6.57
N GLY A 105 -9.25 -14.74 7.43
CA GLY A 105 -9.64 -16.13 7.19
C GLY A 105 -11.15 -16.31 7.04
N TRP A 106 -11.93 -15.70 7.93
CA TRP A 106 -13.40 -15.72 7.87
C TRP A 106 -13.93 -15.00 6.62
N LEU A 107 -13.35 -13.85 6.27
CA LEU A 107 -13.73 -13.09 5.08
C LEU A 107 -13.45 -13.92 3.81
N MET A 108 -12.27 -14.52 3.69
CA MET A 108 -11.95 -15.42 2.58
C MET A 108 -12.94 -16.60 2.49
N GLN A 109 -13.27 -17.23 3.62
CA GLN A 109 -14.26 -18.32 3.65
C GLN A 109 -15.65 -17.85 3.20
N ARG A 110 -16.09 -16.64 3.57
CA ARG A 110 -17.37 -16.09 3.09
C ARG A 110 -17.34 -15.79 1.60
N LEU A 111 -16.27 -15.18 1.08
CA LEU A 111 -16.15 -14.88 -0.34
C LEU A 111 -16.12 -16.16 -1.18
N ILE A 112 -15.41 -17.20 -0.73
CA ILE A 112 -15.38 -18.52 -1.39
C ILE A 112 -16.76 -19.19 -1.38
N ARG A 113 -17.52 -19.09 -0.27
CA ARG A 113 -18.90 -19.61 -0.20
C ARG A 113 -19.87 -18.80 -1.07
N ALA A 114 -19.70 -17.48 -1.15
CA ALA A 114 -20.54 -16.60 -1.98
C ALA A 114 -20.29 -16.82 -3.48
N GLY A 115 -19.05 -17.08 -3.88
CA GLY A 115 -18.70 -17.45 -5.27
C GLY A 115 -19.04 -18.89 -5.65
N LYS A 116 -19.60 -19.69 -4.74
CA LYS A 116 -20.02 -21.09 -4.95
C LYS A 116 -21.53 -21.26 -5.14
N GLN A 117 -22.25 -20.21 -5.52
CA GLN A 117 -23.65 -20.33 -5.96
C GLN A 117 -23.67 -20.58 -7.48
N PRO A 118 -24.07 -21.78 -7.95
CA PRO A 118 -24.40 -21.99 -9.36
C PRO A 118 -25.68 -21.23 -9.77
#